data_AF-A0A1Y3MTW2-F1
#
_entry.id   AF-A0A1Y3MTW2-F1
#
_cell.length_a   1.000
_cell.length_b   1.000
_cell.length_c   1.000
_cell.angle_alpha   90.00
_cell.angle_beta   90.00
_cell.angle_gamma   90.00
#
_symmetry.space_group_name_H-M   'P 1'
#
loop_
_entity.id
_entity.type
_entity.pdbx_description
1 polymer ?
#
loop_
_entity_poly.entity_id
_entity_poly.type
_entity_poly.pdbx_seq_one_letter_code
_entity_poly.pdbx_strand_id
1 'polypeptide(L)'
;LEQWVSSSNNAIEISLVKANEIINEDNKLEYLKKISFHPTFSYPLFGFEEKIYGYKNLEIQLFYCSGSLDTYFHIDYSQKLDPEEIKNTIELPINVTTIPQAEDVESKVLPHLKESYTSSLDEFLNTVEIKAKTFKPFGEKISEYRLDNEDDSIVYEYYK
;
A
#
# COMPACT_ATOMS: atom_id res chain seq x y z
N LEU A 1 15.86 -20.31 -3.45
CA LEU A 1 14.44 -19.92 -3.30
C LEU A 1 14.25 -18.67 -2.45
N GLU A 2 15.19 -18.31 -1.57
CA GLU A 2 15.11 -17.11 -0.73
C GLU A 2 14.84 -15.79 -1.48
N GLN A 3 15.40 -15.63 -2.69
CA GLN A 3 15.11 -14.45 -3.54
C GLN A 3 13.63 -14.26 -3.91
N TRP A 4 12.81 -15.31 -3.77
CA TRP A 4 11.37 -15.28 -4.04
C TRP A 4 10.55 -15.03 -2.78
N VAL A 5 11.20 -14.77 -1.65
CA VAL A 5 10.55 -14.50 -0.38
C VAL A 5 10.75 -13.03 -0.04
N SER A 6 9.64 -12.31 0.09
CA SER A 6 9.63 -10.91 0.52
C SER A 6 9.03 -10.81 1.93
N SER A 7 9.53 -9.90 2.77
CA SER A 7 8.84 -9.57 4.02
C SER A 7 7.58 -8.78 3.68
N SER A 8 6.40 -9.21 4.15
CA SER A 8 5.16 -8.48 3.91
C SER A 8 5.17 -7.10 4.58
N ASN A 9 5.81 -6.96 5.74
CA ASN A 9 5.92 -5.67 6.42
C ASN A 9 6.68 -4.65 5.57
N ASN A 10 7.75 -5.06 4.89
CA ASN A 10 8.53 -4.16 4.03
C ASN A 10 7.94 -4.01 2.63
N ALA A 11 7.23 -5.03 2.12
CA ALA A 11 6.62 -4.98 0.79
C ALA A 11 5.39 -4.05 0.75
N ILE A 12 4.69 -3.88 1.86
CA ILE A 12 3.49 -3.04 1.92
C ILE A 12 3.91 -1.58 2.15
N GLU A 13 3.54 -0.72 1.21
CA GLU A 13 3.78 0.72 1.25
C GLU A 13 2.46 1.46 1.46
N ILE A 14 2.35 2.21 2.55
CA ILE A 14 1.14 2.94 2.92
C ILE A 14 1.42 4.44 2.86
N SER A 15 0.60 5.21 2.13
CA SER A 15 0.75 6.67 2.06
C SER A 15 -0.57 7.40 2.29
N LEU A 16 -0.53 8.50 3.05
CA LEU A 16 -1.66 9.43 3.22
C LEU A 16 -1.40 10.68 2.39
N VAL A 17 -2.12 10.81 1.28
CA VAL A 17 -1.80 11.78 0.24
C VAL A 17 -2.62 13.06 0.40
N LYS A 18 -1.93 14.21 0.41
CA LYS A 18 -2.55 15.53 0.33
C LYS A 18 -2.27 16.17 -1.03
N ALA A 19 -3.27 16.86 -1.57
CA ALA A 19 -3.17 17.47 -2.90
C ALA A 19 -2.04 18.52 -3.00
N ASN A 20 -1.78 19.28 -1.93
CA ASN A 20 -0.73 20.31 -1.90
C ASN A 20 0.69 19.75 -1.84
N GLU A 21 0.86 18.51 -1.37
CA GLU A 21 2.15 17.83 -1.27
C GLU A 21 2.63 17.29 -2.62
N ILE A 22 1.70 16.92 -3.51
CA ILE A 22 2.01 16.30 -4.81
C ILE A 22 2.00 17.26 -6.00
N ILE A 23 1.57 18.51 -5.83
CA ILE A 23 1.29 19.43 -6.94
C ILE A 23 2.56 19.84 -7.72
N ASN A 24 3.71 19.91 -7.04
CA ASN A 24 4.99 20.33 -7.61
C ASN A 24 5.94 19.16 -7.88
N GLU A 25 5.47 17.91 -7.71
CA GLU A 25 6.29 16.73 -7.86
C GLU A 25 6.28 16.23 -9.31
N ASP A 26 7.45 16.20 -9.95
CA ASP A 26 7.62 15.74 -11.32
C ASP A 26 7.29 14.24 -11.46
N ASN A 27 7.78 13.44 -10.51
CA ASN A 27 7.49 12.01 -10.40
C ASN A 27 6.64 11.74 -9.16
N LYS A 28 5.33 11.90 -9.31
CA LYS A 28 4.37 11.71 -8.22
C LYS A 28 4.44 10.31 -7.62
N LEU A 29 4.62 9.25 -8.43
CA LEU A 29 4.71 7.89 -7.91
C LEU A 29 5.91 7.72 -6.97
N GLU A 30 7.09 8.12 -7.42
CA GLU A 30 8.32 8.02 -6.61
C GLU A 30 8.23 8.87 -5.33
N TYR A 31 7.63 10.06 -5.43
CA TYR A 31 7.34 10.88 -4.25
C TYR A 31 6.41 10.15 -3.27
N LEU A 32 5.31 9.56 -3.76
CA LEU A 32 4.35 8.83 -2.92
C LEU A 32 4.98 7.63 -2.22
N LYS A 33 5.88 6.89 -2.89
CA LYS A 33 6.66 5.81 -2.27
C LYS A 33 7.61 6.34 -1.21
N LYS A 34 8.28 7.47 -1.48
CA LYS A 34 9.23 8.09 -0.54
C LYS A 34 8.57 8.56 0.77
N ILE A 35 7.34 9.05 0.71
CA ILE A 35 6.57 9.47 1.89
C ILE A 35 5.77 8.31 2.52
N SER A 36 5.87 7.11 1.96
CA SER A 36 5.17 5.94 2.47
C SER A 36 5.75 5.48 3.82
N PHE A 37 4.94 4.76 4.56
CA PHE A 37 5.34 4.06 5.76
C PHE A 37 4.89 2.59 5.67
N HIS A 38 5.52 1.76 6.49
CA HIS A 38 5.29 0.32 6.50
C HIS A 38 4.44 -0.08 7.71
N PRO A 39 3.58 -1.10 7.59
CA PRO A 39 2.88 -1.65 8.73
C PRO A 39 3.87 -2.31 9.70
N THR A 40 3.60 -2.18 11.00
CA THR A 40 4.38 -2.88 12.03
C THR A 40 4.13 -4.39 12.00
N PHE A 41 2.90 -4.78 11.65
CA PHE A 41 2.46 -6.17 11.59
C PHE A 41 1.55 -6.39 10.39
N SER A 42 1.69 -7.54 9.75
CA SER A 42 0.90 -7.99 8.61
C SER A 42 0.46 -9.46 8.73
N TYR A 43 0.69 -10.08 9.89
CA TYR A 43 0.25 -11.45 10.16
C TYR A 43 -1.24 -11.75 9.93
N PRO A 44 -2.21 -10.81 10.07
CA PRO A 44 -3.60 -11.11 9.75
C PRO A 44 -3.82 -11.43 8.26
N LEU A 45 -2.96 -10.90 7.38
CA LEU A 45 -3.05 -11.11 5.93
C LEU A 45 -2.09 -12.21 5.45
N PHE A 46 -0.86 -12.23 5.98
CA PHE A 46 0.23 -13.06 5.46
C PHE A 46 0.73 -14.14 6.45
N GLY A 47 -0.01 -14.36 7.54
CA GLY A 47 0.31 -15.36 8.56
C GLY A 47 1.48 -14.97 9.47
N PHE A 48 1.74 -15.78 10.49
CA PHE A 48 2.71 -15.46 11.55
C PHE A 48 4.15 -15.22 11.08
N GLU A 49 4.53 -15.73 9.92
CA GLU A 49 5.87 -15.51 9.37
C GLU A 49 6.04 -14.15 8.70
N GLU A 50 4.95 -13.45 8.38
CA GLU A 50 4.96 -12.13 7.73
C GLU A 50 5.85 -12.10 6.47
N LYS A 51 5.65 -13.13 5.63
CA LYS A 51 6.39 -13.37 4.39
C LYS A 51 5.43 -13.67 3.25
N ILE A 52 5.84 -13.24 2.07
CA ILE A 52 5.13 -13.45 0.80
C ILE A 52 6.05 -14.22 -0.13
N TYR A 53 5.56 -15.32 -0.68
CA TYR A 53 6.32 -16.18 -1.57
C TYR A 53 5.95 -15.97 -3.05
N GLY A 54 6.97 -16.04 -3.91
CA GLY A 54 6.83 -16.13 -5.36
C GLY A 54 7.03 -14.81 -6.10
N TYR A 55 7.59 -13.79 -5.46
CA TYR A 55 7.81 -12.47 -6.08
C TYR A 55 9.20 -11.93 -5.77
N LYS A 56 9.82 -11.27 -6.75
CA LYS A 56 11.06 -10.51 -6.60
C LYS A 56 10.78 -9.02 -6.63
N ASN A 57 11.34 -8.29 -5.66
CA ASN A 57 11.14 -6.85 -5.49
C ASN A 57 9.64 -6.52 -5.44
N LEU A 58 8.91 -7.25 -4.59
CA LEU A 58 7.46 -7.06 -4.43
C LEU A 58 7.18 -5.74 -3.71
N GLU A 59 6.29 -4.94 -4.29
CA GLU A 59 5.73 -3.74 -3.69
C GLU A 59 4.20 -3.82 -3.74
N ILE A 60 3.57 -3.59 -2.61
CA ILE A 60 2.11 -3.57 -2.44
C ILE A 60 1.76 -2.15 -2.03
N GLN A 61 1.33 -1.37 -3.01
CA GLN A 61 1.09 0.06 -2.87
C GLN A 61 -0.36 0.28 -2.40
N LEU A 62 -0.51 0.88 -1.22
CA LEU A 62 -1.78 1.25 -0.60
C LEU A 62 -1.78 2.75 -0.30
N PHE A 63 -2.18 3.56 -1.28
CA PHE A 63 -2.23 5.01 -1.12
C PHE A 63 -3.65 5.46 -0.85
N TYR A 64 -3.81 6.37 0.11
CA TYR A 64 -5.11 6.86 0.56
C TYR A 64 -5.18 8.37 0.41
N CYS A 65 -6.34 8.88 -0.04
CA CYS A 65 -6.65 10.29 0.14
C CYS A 65 -6.67 10.60 1.64
N SER A 66 -5.84 11.54 2.11
CA SER A 66 -5.65 11.84 3.54
C SER A 66 -6.92 12.14 4.34
N GLY A 67 -7.96 12.71 3.70
CA GLY A 67 -9.26 12.96 4.33
C GLY A 67 -10.26 11.83 4.13
N SER A 68 -10.63 11.57 2.88
CA SER A 68 -11.73 10.65 2.54
C SER A 68 -11.37 9.16 2.55
N LEU A 69 -10.07 8.84 2.57
CA LEU A 69 -9.52 7.50 2.46
C LEU A 69 -9.93 6.74 1.19
N ASP A 70 -10.34 7.45 0.13
CA ASP A 70 -10.44 6.84 -1.20
C ASP A 70 -9.08 6.22 -1.55
N THR A 71 -9.10 4.98 -2.03
CA THR A 71 -7.95 4.07 -2.01
C THR A 71 -7.41 3.83 -3.41
N TYR A 72 -6.10 3.95 -3.57
CA TYR A 72 -5.33 3.37 -4.65
C TYR A 72 -4.69 2.07 -4.18
N PHE A 73 -4.83 1.03 -4.99
CA PHE A 73 -4.23 -0.26 -4.74
C PHE A 73 -3.55 -0.78 -6.01
N HIS A 74 -2.26 -1.07 -5.89
CA HIS A 74 -1.47 -1.61 -6.98
C HIS A 74 -0.41 -2.57 -6.43
N ILE A 75 -0.12 -3.62 -7.19
CA ILE A 75 0.95 -4.57 -6.88
C ILE A 75 1.97 -4.48 -8.01
N ASP A 76 3.20 -4.11 -7.65
CA ASP A 76 4.34 -4.08 -8.56
C ASP A 76 5.39 -5.11 -8.15
N TYR A 77 6.10 -5.65 -9.13
CA TYR A 77 7.19 -6.61 -8.92
C TYR A 77 8.03 -6.76 -10.18
N SER A 78 9.31 -7.04 -10.00
CA SER A 78 10.23 -7.28 -11.12
C SER A 78 10.07 -8.66 -11.78
N GLN A 79 9.69 -9.67 -11.01
CA GLN A 79 9.48 -11.03 -11.50
C GLN A 79 8.51 -11.78 -10.60
N LYS A 80 7.61 -12.57 -11.21
CA LYS A 80 6.74 -13.54 -10.53
C LYS A 80 7.24 -14.95 -10.82
N LEU A 81 7.21 -15.80 -9.81
CA LEU A 81 7.70 -17.17 -9.91
C LEU A 81 6.79 -17.98 -10.82
N ASP A 82 7.38 -18.57 -11.86
CA ASP A 82 6.77 -19.64 -12.64
C ASP A 82 7.43 -20.98 -12.24
N PRO A 83 6.68 -21.90 -11.61
CA PRO A 83 7.20 -23.22 -11.25
C PRO A 83 7.76 -24.02 -12.42
N GLU A 84 7.20 -23.89 -13.62
CA GLU A 84 7.68 -24.62 -14.79
C GLU A 84 8.99 -24.04 -15.31
N GLU A 85 9.15 -22.72 -15.29
CA GLU A 85 10.42 -22.07 -15.62
C GLU A 85 11.54 -22.53 -14.67
N ILE A 86 11.29 -22.56 -13.36
CA ILE A 86 12.33 -22.94 -12.39
C ILE A 86 12.73 -24.42 -12.53
N LYS A 87 11.77 -25.33 -12.73
CA LYS A 87 12.06 -26.76 -12.95
C LYS A 87 12.98 -26.99 -14.15
N ASN A 88 12.86 -26.15 -15.19
CA ASN A 88 13.63 -26.28 -16.42
C ASN A 88 14.98 -25.56 -16.38
N THR A 89 15.19 -24.66 -15.41
CA THR A 89 16.38 -23.76 -15.38
C THR A 89 17.33 -24.08 -14.23
N ILE A 90 16.89 -24.78 -13.19
CA ILE A 90 17.69 -25.08 -12.00
C ILE A 90 17.58 -26.57 -11.66
N GLU A 91 18.71 -27.24 -11.42
CA GLU A 91 18.70 -28.56 -10.80
C GLU A 91 18.12 -28.45 -9.38
N LEU A 92 16.94 -29.04 -9.19
CA LEU A 92 16.31 -29.08 -7.88
C LEU A 92 17.02 -30.10 -6.98
N PRO A 93 17.18 -29.81 -5.68
CA PRO A 93 17.63 -30.81 -4.72
C PRO A 93 16.76 -32.07 -4.80
N ILE A 94 17.37 -33.25 -4.59
CA ILE A 94 16.70 -34.57 -4.71
C ILE A 94 15.39 -34.65 -3.88
N ASN A 95 15.29 -33.88 -2.79
CA ASN A 95 14.13 -33.83 -1.90
C ASN A 95 13.06 -32.79 -2.29
N VAL A 96 13.23 -32.01 -3.36
CA VAL A 96 12.25 -31.03 -3.82
C VAL A 96 11.54 -31.57 -5.06
N THR A 97 10.33 -32.06 -4.87
CA THR A 97 9.51 -32.65 -5.95
C THR A 97 8.50 -31.68 -6.55
N THR A 98 8.20 -30.59 -5.82
CA THR A 98 7.24 -29.57 -6.24
C THR A 98 7.73 -28.18 -5.86
N ILE A 99 7.44 -27.21 -6.73
CA ILE A 99 7.65 -25.78 -6.44
C ILE A 99 6.25 -25.18 -6.29
N PRO A 100 5.92 -24.55 -5.16
CA PRO A 100 4.61 -23.94 -4.96
C PRO A 100 4.43 -22.76 -5.93
N GLN A 101 3.17 -22.47 -6.26
CA GLN A 101 2.80 -21.27 -7.01
C GLN A 101 3.10 -20.01 -6.19
N ALA A 102 3.29 -18.90 -6.89
CA ALA A 102 3.35 -17.59 -6.24
C ALA A 102 2.04 -17.32 -5.50
N GLU A 103 2.15 -16.70 -4.33
CA GLU A 103 1.01 -16.45 -3.45
C GLU A 103 0.05 -15.41 -4.04
N ASP A 104 -1.26 -15.60 -3.88
CA ASP A 104 -2.24 -14.63 -4.38
C ASP A 104 -2.39 -13.45 -3.41
N VAL A 105 -1.53 -12.45 -3.58
CA VAL A 105 -1.50 -11.23 -2.76
C VAL A 105 -2.80 -10.44 -2.89
N GLU A 106 -3.36 -10.35 -4.10
CA GLU A 106 -4.57 -9.58 -4.37
C GLU A 106 -5.76 -10.14 -3.60
N SER A 107 -5.98 -11.46 -3.68
CA SER A 107 -7.07 -12.13 -2.95
C SER A 107 -6.94 -12.02 -1.43
N LYS A 108 -5.73 -11.81 -0.91
CA LYS A 108 -5.50 -11.58 0.53
C LYS A 108 -5.79 -10.15 0.97
N VAL A 109 -5.52 -9.16 0.12
CA VAL A 109 -5.64 -7.73 0.47
C VAL A 109 -7.03 -7.19 0.19
N LEU A 110 -7.61 -7.50 -0.98
CA LEU A 110 -8.89 -6.93 -1.43
C LEU A 110 -10.06 -7.10 -0.46
N PRO A 111 -10.25 -8.24 0.24
CA PRO A 111 -11.35 -8.39 1.19
C PRO A 111 -11.31 -7.42 2.38
N HIS A 112 -10.17 -6.77 2.61
CA HIS A 112 -9.96 -5.82 3.71
C HIS A 112 -9.98 -4.36 3.26
N LEU A 113 -10.09 -4.10 1.96
CA LEU A 113 -10.26 -2.75 1.42
C LEU A 113 -11.74 -2.36 1.38
N LYS A 114 -12.01 -1.05 1.30
CA LYS A 114 -13.36 -0.56 0.99
C LYS A 114 -13.79 -1.08 -0.40
N GLU A 115 -15.10 -1.16 -0.61
CA GLU A 115 -15.71 -1.65 -1.86
C GLU A 115 -15.23 -0.92 -3.13
N SER A 116 -14.71 0.31 -3.00
CA SER A 116 -14.17 1.09 -4.11
C SER A 116 -12.69 1.41 -3.90
N TYR A 117 -11.84 0.90 -4.79
CA TYR A 117 -10.45 1.31 -5.00
C TYR A 117 -10.20 1.55 -6.49
N THR A 118 -9.10 2.23 -6.84
CA THR A 118 -8.59 2.31 -8.21
C THR A 118 -7.18 1.75 -8.28
N SER A 119 -6.81 1.14 -9.41
CA SER A 119 -5.44 0.74 -9.72
C SER A 119 -4.76 1.69 -10.71
N SER A 120 -5.48 2.72 -11.16
CA SER A 120 -4.96 3.78 -12.02
C SER A 120 -4.44 4.93 -11.16
N LEU A 121 -3.13 5.21 -11.28
CA LEU A 121 -2.51 6.31 -10.56
C LEU A 121 -3.13 7.65 -10.98
N ASP A 122 -3.41 7.85 -12.26
CA ASP A 122 -4.00 9.09 -12.76
C ASP A 122 -5.40 9.35 -12.20
N GLU A 123 -6.24 8.30 -12.14
CA GLU A 123 -7.56 8.39 -11.52
C GLU A 123 -7.48 8.70 -10.02
N PHE A 124 -6.52 8.07 -9.33
CA PHE A 124 -6.28 8.34 -7.92
C PHE A 124 -5.84 9.79 -7.69
N LEU A 125 -4.89 10.31 -8.46
CA LEU A 125 -4.40 11.67 -8.32
C LEU A 125 -5.51 12.70 -8.57
N ASN A 126 -6.36 12.47 -9.59
CA ASN A 126 -7.55 13.29 -9.81
C ASN A 126 -8.52 13.21 -8.62
N THR A 127 -8.70 12.02 -8.04
CA THR A 127 -9.53 11.82 -6.85
C THR A 127 -8.98 12.59 -5.65
N VAL A 128 -7.67 12.58 -5.42
CA VAL A 128 -7.00 13.36 -4.36
C VAL A 128 -7.33 14.85 -4.49
N GLU A 129 -7.24 15.42 -5.69
CA GLU A 129 -7.54 16.84 -5.92
C GLU A 129 -9.02 17.18 -5.68
N ILE A 130 -9.94 16.31 -6.11
CA ILE A 130 -11.37 16.50 -5.90
C ILE A 130 -11.71 16.39 -4.42
N LYS A 131 -11.21 15.36 -3.74
CA LYS A 131 -11.52 15.07 -2.34
C LYS A 131 -10.91 16.08 -1.38
N ALA A 132 -9.74 16.64 -1.69
CA ALA A 132 -9.16 17.73 -0.92
C ALA A 132 -10.08 18.96 -0.81
N LYS A 133 -10.98 19.17 -1.79
CA LYS A 133 -11.93 20.30 -1.81
C LYS A 133 -13.33 19.93 -1.32
N THR A 134 -13.72 18.65 -1.44
CA THR A 134 -15.10 18.20 -1.27
C THR A 134 -15.33 17.39 -0.01
N PHE A 135 -14.29 16.74 0.53
CA PHE A 135 -14.40 15.97 1.76
C PHE A 135 -14.70 16.88 2.95
N LYS A 136 -15.57 16.40 3.84
CA LYS A 136 -15.85 17.00 5.14
C LYS A 136 -15.88 15.90 6.20
N PRO A 137 -15.42 16.19 7.43
CA PRO A 137 -15.55 15.24 8.53
C PRO A 137 -17.01 14.81 8.73
N PHE A 138 -17.19 13.53 9.06
CA PHE A 138 -18.51 12.99 9.38
C PHE A 138 -18.88 13.33 10.83
N GLY A 139 -20.19 13.54 11.07
CA GLY A 139 -20.73 13.79 12.41
C GLY A 139 -20.78 15.26 12.79
N GLU A 140 -20.96 15.52 14.08
CA GLU A 140 -21.04 16.86 14.66
C GLU A 140 -19.71 17.25 15.31
N LYS A 141 -19.25 18.48 15.10
CA LYS A 141 -18.01 18.99 15.72
C LYS A 141 -18.23 19.17 17.22
N ILE A 142 -17.42 18.49 18.02
CA ILE A 142 -17.49 18.52 19.49
C ILE A 142 -16.50 19.53 20.07
N SER A 143 -15.27 19.57 19.55
CA SER A 143 -14.22 20.45 20.06
C SER A 143 -13.16 20.75 19.01
N GLU A 144 -12.38 21.80 19.24
CA GLU A 144 -11.15 22.12 18.52
C GLU A 144 -10.02 22.44 19.49
N TYR A 145 -8.78 22.19 19.08
CA TYR A 145 -7.59 22.57 19.84
C TYR A 145 -6.39 22.82 18.91
N ARG A 146 -5.35 23.46 19.46
CA ARG A 146 -4.04 23.68 18.83
C ARG A 146 -2.95 23.08 19.72
N LEU A 147 -1.84 22.67 19.11
CA LEU A 147 -0.68 22.18 19.84
C LEU A 147 0.36 23.29 19.95
N ASP A 148 0.90 23.51 21.14
CA ASP A 148 1.86 24.60 21.41
C ASP A 148 3.17 24.49 20.61
N ASN A 149 3.49 23.29 20.11
CA ASN A 149 4.74 23.01 19.38
C ASN A 149 4.56 22.97 17.86
N GLU A 150 3.40 23.39 17.35
CA GLU A 150 3.10 23.40 15.92
C GLU A 150 2.76 24.80 15.41
N ASP A 151 2.70 24.93 14.07
CA ASP A 151 2.28 26.17 13.43
C ASP A 151 0.85 26.53 13.86
N ASP A 152 0.62 27.78 14.27
CA ASP A 152 -0.68 28.29 14.73
C ASP A 152 -1.82 28.12 13.70
N SER A 153 -1.46 27.93 12.42
CA SER A 153 -2.39 27.62 11.33
C SER A 153 -2.93 26.18 11.36
N ILE A 154 -2.29 25.27 12.09
CA ILE A 154 -2.74 23.89 12.25
C ILE A 154 -3.77 23.83 13.37
N VAL A 155 -4.97 23.36 13.03
CA VAL A 155 -6.09 23.19 13.96
C VAL A 155 -6.52 21.74 13.93
N TYR A 156 -6.68 21.15 15.11
CA TYR A 156 -7.22 19.82 15.29
C TYR A 156 -8.68 19.90 15.71
N GLU A 157 -9.51 19.07 15.10
CA GLU A 157 -10.95 19.03 15.34
C GLU A 157 -11.38 17.62 15.71
N TYR A 158 -12.32 17.51 16.65
CA TYR A 158 -12.92 16.24 17.07
C TYR A 158 -14.40 16.22 16.71
N TYR A 159 -14.84 15.12 16.11
CA TYR A 159 -16.21 14.89 15.63
C TYR A 159 -16.77 13.60 16.21
N LYS A 160 -18.10 13.55 16.41
CA LYS A 160 -18.84 12.37 16.88
C LYS A 160 -20.12 12.13 16.10
#